data_AF-A0A349YIW1-F1
#
_entry.id   AF-A0A349YIW1-F1
#
_cell.length_a   1.000
_cell.length_b   1.000
_cell.length_c   1.000
_cell.angle_alpha   90.00
_cell.angle_beta   90.00
_cell.angle_gamma   90.00
#
_symmetry.space_group_name_H-M   'P 1'
#
loop_
_entity.id
_entity.type
_entity.pdbx_description
1 polymer ?
#
loop_
_entity_poly.entity_id
_entity_poly.type
_entity_poly.pdbx_seq_one_letter_code
_entity_poly.pdbx_strand_id
1 'polypeptide(L)' 'MRNYVFKRAGLAVVTVLLISMITFFAMNAIPGGPFDSEKATSPEVRAVLEARYNLDKPVWEQYTIYMKNLFRG' A
#
# COMPACT_ATOMS: atom_id res chain seq x y z
N MET A 1 -22.41 -6.00 -27.13
CA MET A 1 -22.17 -4.96 -26.10
C MET A 1 -21.74 -5.53 -24.74
N ARG A 2 -22.45 -6.49 -24.13
CA ARG A 2 -22.09 -7.10 -22.82
C ARG A 2 -20.65 -7.62 -22.72
N ASN A 3 -20.17 -8.35 -23.74
CA ASN A 3 -18.79 -8.85 -23.77
C ASN A 3 -17.74 -7.72 -23.85
N TYR A 4 -18.08 -6.61 -24.51
CA TYR A 4 -17.21 -5.45 -24.62
C TYR A 4 -17.11 -4.71 -23.27
N VAL A 5 -18.22 -4.60 -22.54
CA VAL A 5 -18.25 -4.02 -21.19
C VAL A 5 -17.40 -4.83 -20.22
N PHE A 6 -17.54 -6.17 -20.21
CA PHE A 6 -16.71 -7.02 -19.35
C PHE A 6 -15.22 -6.95 -19.70
N LYS A 7 -14.88 -6.94 -21.00
CA LYS A 7 -13.48 -6.77 -21.44
C LYS A 7 -12.91 -5.44 -20.96
N ARG A 8 -13.65 -4.34 -21.09
CA ARG A 8 -13.22 -3.02 -20.62
C ARG A 8 -13.10 -2.95 -19.10
N ALA A 9 -14.06 -3.51 -18.37
CA ALA A 9 -14.02 -3.54 -16.90
C ALA A 9 -12.83 -4.35 -16.39
N GLY A 10 -12.56 -5.53 -16.99
CA GLY A 10 -11.38 -6.33 -16.66
C GLY A 10 -10.07 -5.59 -16.93
N LEU A 11 -9.96 -4.91 -18.08
CA LEU A 11 -8.79 -4.07 -18.39
C LEU A 11 -8.63 -2.92 -17.40
N ALA A 12 -9.72 -2.26 -16.99
CA ALA A 12 -9.66 -1.19 -16.00
C ALA A 12 -9.16 -1.70 -14.63
N VAL A 13 -9.65 -2.85 -14.16
CA VAL A 13 -9.19 -3.47 -12.92
C VAL A 13 -7.70 -3.81 -13.00
N VAL A 14 -7.25 -4.45 -14.08
CA VAL A 14 -5.83 -4.78 -14.27
C VAL A 14 -4.96 -3.51 -14.30
N THR A 15 -5.40 -2.46 -14.99
CA THR A 15 -4.68 -1.18 -15.05
C THR A 15 -4.54 -0.56 -13.66
N VAL A 16 -5.62 -0.50 -12.87
CA VAL A 16 -5.58 0.03 -11.50
C VAL A 16 -4.66 -0.82 -10.62
N LEU A 17 -4.72 -2.15 -10.73
CA LEU A 17 -3.83 -3.05 -10.00
C LEU A 17 -2.37 -2.79 -10.34
N LEU A 18 -2.01 -2.67 -11.61
CA LEU A 18 -0.64 -2.39 -12.04
C LEU A 18 -0.16 -1.04 -11.53
N ILE A 19 -0.97 0.03 -11.68
CA ILE A 19 -0.62 1.36 -11.18
C ILE A 19 -0.43 1.32 -9.66
N SER A 20 -1.37 0.70 -8.92
CA SER A 20 -1.29 0.58 -7.46
C SER A 20 -0.02 -0.14 -7.02
N MET A 21 0.36 -1.21 -7.72
CA MET A 21 1.56 -1.99 -7.44
C MET A 21 2.80 -1.14 -7.66
N ILE A 22 2.92 -0.52 -8.84
CA ILE A 22 4.05 0.34 -9.18
C ILE A 22 4.19 1.48 -8.17
N THR A 23 3.11 2.19 -7.87
CA THR A 23 3.12 3.31 -6.93
C THR A 23 3.47 2.86 -5.52
N PHE A 24 2.92 1.74 -5.04
CA PHE A 24 3.22 1.20 -3.72
C PHE A 24 4.69 0.83 -3.57
N PHE A 25 5.22 0.03 -4.50
CA PHE A 25 6.61 -0.41 -4.45
C PHE A 25 7.60 0.73 -4.68
N ALA A 26 7.26 1.70 -5.54
CA ALA A 26 8.05 2.90 -5.72
C ALA A 26 8.17 3.71 -4.42
N MET A 27 7.07 3.90 -3.69
CA MET A 27 7.08 4.58 -2.39
C MET A 27 7.82 3.78 -1.32
N ASN A 28 7.63 2.45 -1.26
CA ASN A 28 8.30 1.58 -0.29
C ASN A 28 9.83 1.49 -0.50
N ALA A 29 10.28 1.65 -1.75
CA ALA A 29 11.71 1.66 -2.10
C ALA A 29 12.43 2.96 -1.71
N ILE A 30 11.69 4.03 -1.39
CA ILE A 30 12.29 5.27 -0.91
C ILE A 30 12.96 5.00 0.45
N PRO A 31 14.25 5.32 0.62
CA PRO A 31 14.92 5.11 1.89
C PRO A 31 14.33 6.02 2.97
N GLY A 32 14.12 5.45 4.15
CA GLY A 32 13.46 6.12 5.27
C GLY A 32 11.99 5.77 5.40
N GLY A 33 11.47 5.86 6.62
CA GLY A 33 10.10 5.56 6.99
C GLY A 33 9.29 6.83 7.27
N PRO A 34 7.95 6.75 7.23
CA PRO A 34 7.06 7.86 7.56
C PRO A 34 7.22 8.36 9.00
N PHE A 35 7.91 7.58 9.85
CA PHE A 35 8.22 7.90 11.24
C PHE A 35 9.71 8.14 11.48
N ASP A 36 10.52 8.39 10.45
CA ASP A 36 11.94 8.73 10.59
C ASP A 36 12.21 10.24 10.75
N SER A 37 11.20 11.10 10.63
CA SER A 37 11.35 12.54 10.90
C SER A 37 11.75 12.80 12.35
N GLU A 38 12.52 13.86 12.63
CA GLU A 38 13.00 14.28 13.97
C GLU A 38 11.92 14.34 15.08
N LYS A 39 10.64 14.31 14.71
CA LYS A 39 9.49 14.25 15.63
C LYS A 39 9.13 12.86 16.12
N ALA A 40 9.88 11.84 15.73
CA ALA A 40 9.70 10.48 16.22
C ALA A 40 10.17 10.39 17.68
N THR A 41 9.25 10.76 18.58
CA THR A 41 9.05 10.18 19.91
C THR A 41 9.69 8.79 19.97
N SER A 42 10.52 8.56 21.00
CA SER A 42 11.37 7.40 21.31
C SER A 42 11.27 6.12 20.44
N PRO A 43 12.35 5.31 20.34
CA PRO A 43 12.32 4.03 19.62
C PRO A 43 11.10 3.14 19.94
N GLU A 44 10.60 3.20 21.18
CA GLU A 44 9.40 2.49 21.62
C GLU A 44 8.13 3.01 20.95
N VAL A 45 7.95 4.33 20.87
CA VAL A 45 6.77 4.92 20.21
C VAL A 45 6.81 4.65 18.72
N ARG A 46 7.99 4.67 18.11
CA ARG A 46 8.17 4.26 16.70
C ARG A 46 7.70 2.82 16.47
N ALA A 47 8.16 1.86 17.29
CA ALA A 47 7.75 0.46 17.14
C ALA A 47 6.23 0.28 17.29
N VAL A 48 5.61 1.00 18.23
CA VAL A 48 4.14 0.99 18.40
C VAL A 48 3.42 1.57 17.18
N LEU A 49 3.94 2.65 16.59
CA LEU A 49 3.38 3.24 15.38
C LEU A 49 3.57 2.33 14.16
N GLU A 50 4.75 1.77 13.97
CA GLU A 50 5.04 0.82 12.90
C GLU A 50 4.10 -0.39 12.96
N ALA A 51 3.94 -0.98 14.15
CA ALA A 51 2.98 -2.08 14.37
C ALA A 51 1.52 -1.67 14.11
N ARG A 52 1.12 -0.47 14.56
CA ARG A 52 -0.24 0.06 14.35
C ARG A 52 -0.55 0.25 12.86
N TYR A 53 0.42 0.71 12.08
CA TYR A 53 0.27 0.96 10.65
C TYR A 53 0.71 -0.22 9.78
N ASN A 54 1.07 -1.36 10.39
CA ASN A 54 1.52 -2.59 9.73
C ASN A 54 2.85 -2.44 8.96
N LEU A 55 3.66 -1.45 9.28
CA LEU A 55 4.96 -1.21 8.65
C LEU A 55 6.05 -2.18 9.13
N ASP A 56 5.77 -2.91 10.22
CA ASP A 56 6.58 -4.01 10.76
C ASP A 56 6.44 -5.32 9.96
N LYS A 57 5.47 -5.40 9.04
CA LYS A 57 5.16 -6.61 8.27
C LYS A 57 6.02 -6.75 7.00
N PRO A 58 6.15 -7.97 6.44
CA PRO A 58 6.73 -8.15 5.11
C PRO A 58 6.03 -7.29 4.04
N VAL A 59 6.79 -6.78 3.07
CA VAL A 59 6.28 -5.83 2.05
C VAL A 59 5.05 -6.37 1.29
N TRP A 60 5.02 -7.68 1.04
CA TRP A 60 3.86 -8.31 0.39
C TRP A 60 2.60 -8.24 1.26
N GLU A 61 2.71 -8.43 2.59
CA GLU A 61 1.59 -8.25 3.51
C GLU A 61 1.14 -6.80 3.54
N GLN A 62 2.08 -5.84 3.58
CA GLN A 62 1.76 -4.42 3.54
C GLN A 62 0.94 -4.05 2.29
N TYR A 63 1.32 -4.58 1.12
CA TYR A 63 0.57 -4.40 -0.12
C TYR A 63 -0.84 -5.01 -0.03
N THR A 64 -0.99 -6.22 0.51
CA THR A 64 -2.33 -6.83 0.67
C THR A 64 -3.23 -6.03 1.61
N ILE A 65 -2.68 -5.48 2.69
CA ILE A 65 -3.41 -4.61 3.62
C ILE A 65 -3.80 -3.30 2.93
N TYR A 66 -2.88 -2.68 2.19
CA TYR A 66 -3.15 -1.49 1.39
C TYR A 66 -4.31 -1.71 0.41
N MET A 67 -4.26 -2.80 -0.36
CA MET A 67 -5.33 -3.16 -1.30
C MET A 67 -6.67 -3.43 -0.59
N LYS A 68 -6.64 -4.13 0.54
CA LYS A 68 -7.85 -4.40 1.33
C LYS A 68 -8.49 -3.11 1.86
N ASN A 69 -7.67 -2.15 2.28
CA ASN A 69 -8.14 -0.84 2.73
C ASN A 69 -8.72 0.00 1.58
N LEU A 70 -8.17 -0.12 0.37
CA LEU A 70 -8.70 0.55 -0.83
C LEU A 70 -10.15 0.13 -1.14
N PHE A 71 -10.50 -1.14 -0.92
CA PHE A 71 -11.86 -1.66 -1.10
C PHE A 71 -12.78 -1.44 0.11
N ARG A 72 -12.26 -0.92 1.22
CA ARG A 72 -12.99 -0.65 2.48
C ARG A 72 -13.28 0.82 2.71
N GLY A 73 -13.13 1.65 1.67
CA GLY A 73 -13.47 3.08 1.70
C GLY A 73 -14.86 3.35 2.28
#